data_AF-A0A0K9GGX6-F1
#
_entry.id   AF-A0A0K9GGX6-F1
#
_cell.length_a   1.000
_cell.length_b   1.000
_cell.length_c   1.000
_cell.angle_alpha   90.00
_cell.angle_beta   90.00
_cell.angle_gamma   90.00
#
_symmetry.space_group_name_H-M   'P 1'
#
loop_
_entity.id
_entity.type
_entity.pdbx_description
1 polymer ?
#
loop_
_entity_poly.entity_id
_entity_poly.type
_entity_poly.pdbx_seq_one_letter_code
_entity_poly.pdbx_strand_id
1 'polypeptide(L)'
;MEEFFEQYKQPGEEYQSPGYAFKDGDKLYHMGIYVKNGEGQGYALYSDAPFSEEEKEMAMKNIGGMLVSFKRVKKPFWAQYNTELKNMKKAKKEIREWAVTEEEQRMAARYEEYFEVILTARELFLSECQKLVDLEQRMFKNGYFEKKDKEYMDSILINIDAISFISIKRQYDDFEKNIALCKYVENKRNTLGFFKYRHLKKTLSISTLDSIYEKVEASMKKQNSKFNWIQPILPNIDNEELREEFAAALKRRDKEIARQIREKLRN
;
A
#
# COMPACT_ATOMS: atom_id res chain seq x y z
N MET A 1 -19.65 7.19 21.69
CA MET A 1 -18.20 6.96 21.83
C MET A 1 -17.46 8.25 22.20
N GLU A 2 -17.75 9.38 21.55
CA GLU A 2 -17.24 10.70 22.01
C GLU A 2 -17.68 11.02 23.46
N GLU A 3 -18.93 10.74 23.81
CA GLU A 3 -19.45 10.88 25.19
C GLU A 3 -18.68 10.05 26.22
N PHE A 4 -18.15 8.88 25.85
CA PHE A 4 -17.37 8.02 26.75
C PHE A 4 -16.00 8.64 27.08
N PHE A 5 -15.48 9.52 26.22
CA PHE A 5 -14.16 10.12 26.39
C PHE A 5 -14.20 11.52 26.98
N GLU A 6 -15.31 12.26 26.80
CA GLU A 6 -15.50 13.58 27.41
C GLU A 6 -15.41 13.54 28.95
N GLN A 7 -15.79 12.44 29.60
CA GLN A 7 -15.62 12.27 31.05
C GLN A 7 -14.16 12.14 31.52
N TYR A 8 -13.21 11.87 30.62
CA TYR A 8 -11.79 11.66 30.95
C TYR A 8 -10.86 12.78 30.45
N LYS A 9 -11.42 13.74 29.70
CA LYS A 9 -10.73 14.87 29.09
C LYS A 9 -10.24 15.85 30.16
N GLN A 10 -8.94 16.20 30.15
CA GLN A 10 -8.42 17.25 31.02
C GLN A 10 -8.55 18.63 30.37
N PRO A 11 -8.58 19.72 31.18
CA PRO A 11 -8.54 21.08 30.64
C PRO A 11 -7.35 21.31 29.70
N GLY A 12 -7.60 21.84 28.50
CA GLY A 12 -6.56 22.10 27.49
C GLY A 12 -6.22 20.91 26.58
N GLU A 13 -6.96 19.80 26.68
CA GLU A 13 -6.82 18.64 25.78
C GLU A 13 -7.87 18.66 24.66
N GLU A 14 -7.41 18.50 23.42
CA GLU A 14 -8.27 18.13 22.29
C GLU A 14 -8.27 16.61 22.14
N TYR A 15 -9.46 16.01 22.14
CA TYR A 15 -9.61 14.56 22.11
C TYR A 15 -10.04 14.06 20.73
N GLN A 16 -9.42 12.98 20.26
CA GLN A 16 -9.81 12.27 19.06
C GLN A 16 -10.05 10.79 19.40
N SER A 17 -11.28 10.35 19.15
CA SER A 17 -11.63 8.94 19.15
C SER A 17 -11.34 8.34 17.77
N PRO A 18 -10.70 7.15 17.70
CA PRO A 18 -10.62 6.37 16.47
C PRO A 18 -11.99 5.95 15.93
N GLY A 19 -13.05 6.00 16.76
CA GLY A 19 -14.41 5.58 16.40
C GLY A 19 -14.63 4.06 16.41
N TYR A 20 -13.69 3.29 16.98
CA TYR A 20 -13.82 1.86 17.26
C TYR A 20 -12.97 1.45 18.47
N ALA A 21 -13.39 0.40 19.17
CA ALA A 21 -12.68 -0.23 20.28
C ALA A 21 -12.04 -1.58 19.88
N PHE A 22 -11.10 -2.09 20.65
CA PHE A 22 -10.67 -3.48 20.55
C PHE A 22 -11.51 -4.36 21.47
N LYS A 23 -12.06 -5.46 20.95
CA LYS A 23 -12.83 -6.43 21.71
C LYS A 23 -12.04 -7.71 21.91
N ASP A 24 -11.96 -8.16 23.16
CA ASP A 24 -11.41 -9.47 23.51
C ASP A 24 -12.31 -10.15 24.55
N GLY A 25 -12.91 -11.29 24.16
CA GLY A 25 -14.00 -11.91 24.92
C GLY A 25 -15.17 -10.95 25.12
N ASP A 26 -15.54 -10.74 26.38
CA ASP A 26 -16.64 -9.84 26.78
C ASP A 26 -16.18 -8.41 27.10
N LYS A 27 -14.87 -8.10 27.02
CA LYS A 27 -14.32 -6.78 27.35
C LYS A 27 -14.10 -5.91 26.12
N LEU A 28 -14.29 -4.60 26.29
CA LEU A 28 -14.01 -3.58 25.28
C LEU A 28 -12.91 -2.62 25.75
N TYR A 29 -11.88 -2.47 24.92
CA TYR A 29 -10.73 -1.59 25.14
C TYR A 29 -10.80 -0.39 24.20
N HIS A 30 -10.90 0.79 24.77
CA HIS A 30 -11.03 2.07 24.09
C HIS A 30 -9.70 2.83 24.14
N MET A 31 -9.16 3.19 22.98
CA MET A 31 -7.98 4.06 22.89
C MET A 31 -8.39 5.47 22.52
N GLY A 32 -8.00 6.41 23.37
CA GLY A 32 -7.98 7.83 23.12
C GLY A 32 -6.69 8.32 22.51
N ILE A 33 -6.79 9.29 21.61
CA ILE A 33 -5.66 10.10 21.18
C ILE A 33 -5.96 11.53 21.61
N TYR A 34 -5.12 12.14 22.43
CA TYR A 34 -5.29 13.53 22.86
C TYR A 34 -4.11 14.39 22.45
N VAL A 35 -4.36 15.67 22.17
CA VAL A 35 -3.33 16.67 21.94
C VAL A 35 -3.38 17.68 23.08
N LYS A 36 -2.26 17.84 23.79
CA LYS A 36 -2.14 18.81 24.89
C LYS A 36 -1.53 20.10 24.37
N ASN A 37 -2.28 21.20 24.41
CA ASN A 37 -1.81 22.56 24.07
C ASN A 37 -1.03 22.68 22.74
N GLY A 38 -1.29 21.81 21.75
CA GLY A 38 -0.58 21.79 20.47
C GLY A 38 0.86 21.22 20.50
N GLU A 39 1.36 20.73 21.64
CA GLU A 39 2.77 20.36 21.83
C GLU A 39 3.06 18.85 21.65
N GLY A 40 2.04 18.00 21.48
CA GLY A 40 2.23 16.58 21.18
C GLY A 40 0.98 15.72 21.32
N GLN A 41 1.04 14.51 20.73
CA GLN A 41 0.00 13.48 20.86
C GLN A 41 0.30 12.57 22.06
N GLY A 42 -0.66 12.42 22.96
CA GLY A 42 -0.68 11.42 24.03
C GLY A 42 -1.77 10.37 23.79
N TYR A 43 -1.69 9.27 24.52
CA TYR A 43 -2.66 8.16 24.43
C TYR A 43 -3.27 7.86 25.78
N ALA A 44 -4.53 7.45 25.79
CA ALA A 44 -5.18 6.96 27.00
C ALA A 44 -5.98 5.70 26.68
N LEU A 45 -5.77 4.65 27.46
CA LEU A 45 -6.46 3.37 27.29
C LEU A 45 -7.47 3.19 28.41
N TYR A 46 -8.70 2.87 28.05
CA TYR A 46 -9.80 2.61 28.96
C TYR A 46 -10.45 1.29 28.62
N SER A 47 -11.17 0.72 29.56
CA SER A 47 -12.07 -0.40 29.31
C SER A 47 -13.28 -0.33 30.22
N ASP A 48 -14.27 -1.12 29.87
CA ASP A 48 -15.52 -1.33 30.61
C ASP A 48 -15.34 -2.07 31.95
N ALA A 49 -14.22 -2.76 32.15
CA ALA A 49 -13.84 -3.42 33.40
C ALA A 49 -12.35 -3.20 33.73
N PRO A 50 -11.91 -3.35 34.99
CA PRO A 50 -10.49 -3.32 35.32
C PRO A 50 -9.68 -4.33 34.48
N PHE A 51 -8.48 -3.92 34.07
CA PHE A 51 -7.59 -4.71 33.24
C PHE A 51 -6.19 -4.77 33.84
N SER A 52 -5.56 -5.92 33.67
CA SER A 52 -4.17 -6.18 34.04
C SER A 52 -3.18 -5.49 33.10
N GLU A 53 -1.92 -5.38 33.51
CA GLU A 53 -0.85 -4.88 32.63
C GLU A 53 -0.66 -5.77 31.38
N GLU A 54 -0.91 -7.07 31.47
CA GLU A 54 -0.87 -7.97 30.30
C GLU A 54 -1.98 -7.64 29.28
N GLU A 55 -3.20 -7.41 29.78
CA GLU A 55 -4.34 -7.01 28.94
C GLU A 55 -4.11 -5.63 28.30
N LYS A 56 -3.51 -4.70 29.04
CA LYS A 56 -3.10 -3.38 28.54
C LYS A 56 -2.13 -3.49 27.37
N GLU A 57 -1.09 -4.31 27.52
CA GLU A 57 -0.10 -4.55 26.48
C GLU A 57 -0.70 -5.18 25.22
N MET A 58 -1.57 -6.17 25.41
CA MET A 58 -2.31 -6.78 24.32
C MET A 58 -3.18 -5.76 23.57
N ALA A 59 -3.96 -4.95 24.30
CA ALA A 59 -4.85 -3.96 23.70
C ALA A 59 -4.05 -2.87 22.95
N MET A 60 -2.98 -2.34 23.54
CA MET A 60 -2.10 -1.36 22.89
C MET A 60 -1.51 -1.89 21.58
N LYS A 61 -1.03 -3.14 21.58
CA LYS A 61 -0.47 -3.78 20.39
C LYS A 61 -1.51 -3.90 19.27
N ASN A 62 -2.72 -4.36 19.59
CA ASN A 62 -3.77 -4.55 18.59
C ASN A 62 -4.28 -3.20 18.05
N ILE A 63 -4.62 -2.26 18.94
CA ILE A 63 -5.15 -0.94 18.54
C ILE A 63 -4.10 -0.13 17.79
N GLY A 64 -2.86 -0.08 18.28
CA GLY A 64 -1.78 0.67 17.65
C GLY A 64 -1.52 0.22 16.21
N GLY A 65 -1.50 -1.10 15.96
CA GLY A 65 -1.34 -1.64 14.62
C GLY A 65 -2.48 -1.27 13.66
N MET A 66 -3.72 -1.15 14.15
CA MET A 66 -4.86 -0.72 13.33
C MET A 66 -4.77 0.76 12.92
N LEU A 67 -4.48 1.66 13.88
CA LEU A 67 -4.50 3.12 13.68
C LEU A 67 -3.57 3.61 12.55
N VAL A 68 -2.39 3.02 12.42
CA VAL A 68 -1.40 3.43 11.41
C VAL A 68 -1.72 2.86 10.03
N SER A 69 -2.40 1.72 9.99
CA SER A 69 -2.60 0.93 8.77
C SER A 69 -3.62 1.56 7.82
N PHE A 70 -4.70 2.17 8.33
CA PHE A 70 -5.68 2.87 7.49
C PHE A 70 -5.15 4.18 6.89
N LYS A 71 -4.20 4.85 7.56
CA LYS A 71 -3.53 6.05 6.99
C LYS A 71 -2.72 5.75 5.73
N ARG A 72 -2.28 4.49 5.53
CA ARG A 72 -1.52 4.07 4.34
C ARG A 72 -2.41 3.98 3.08
N VAL A 73 -3.70 3.76 3.24
CA VAL A 73 -4.64 3.55 2.12
C VAL A 73 -5.53 4.78 1.98
N LYS A 74 -5.09 5.76 1.19
CA LYS A 74 -5.91 6.94 0.88
C LYS A 74 -6.80 6.68 -0.36
N LYS A 75 -7.94 7.37 -0.42
CA LYS A 75 -8.89 7.37 -1.56
C LYS A 75 -8.40 7.86 -2.95
N PRO A 76 -7.25 8.56 -3.17
CA PRO A 76 -6.93 9.08 -4.51
C PRO A 76 -6.50 8.02 -5.54
N PHE A 77 -6.25 6.76 -5.16
CA PHE A 77 -5.71 5.76 -6.09
C PHE A 77 -6.68 5.31 -7.18
N TRP A 78 -7.99 5.27 -6.92
CA TRP A 78 -8.98 4.71 -7.85
C TRP A 78 -9.16 5.52 -9.14
N ALA A 79 -9.28 6.85 -9.03
CA ALA A 79 -9.46 7.73 -10.20
C ALA A 79 -8.20 7.76 -11.08
N GLN A 80 -7.03 7.78 -10.44
CA GLN A 80 -5.75 7.70 -11.13
C GLN A 80 -5.59 6.37 -11.86
N TYR A 81 -5.91 5.25 -11.20
CA TYR A 81 -5.86 3.92 -11.79
C TYR A 81 -6.75 3.78 -13.03
N ASN A 82 -8.01 4.20 -12.96
CA ASN A 82 -8.92 4.07 -14.10
C ASN A 82 -8.39 4.82 -15.35
N THR A 83 -7.73 5.96 -15.13
CA THR A 83 -7.07 6.72 -16.19
C THR A 83 -5.84 5.99 -16.73
N GLU A 84 -4.98 5.48 -15.86
CA GLU A 84 -3.78 4.74 -16.23
C GLU A 84 -4.11 3.43 -16.97
N LEU A 85 -5.11 2.67 -16.49
CA LEU A 85 -5.61 1.45 -17.09
C LEU A 85 -6.06 1.68 -18.53
N LYS A 86 -6.89 2.72 -18.75
CA LYS A 86 -7.39 3.06 -20.08
C LYS A 86 -6.25 3.43 -21.03
N ASN A 87 -5.28 4.21 -20.54
CA ASN A 87 -4.13 4.63 -21.35
C ASN A 87 -3.21 3.44 -21.68
N MET A 88 -2.89 2.57 -20.73
CA MET A 88 -2.03 1.40 -20.96
C MET A 88 -2.70 0.38 -21.90
N LYS A 89 -4.00 0.10 -21.74
CA LYS A 89 -4.74 -0.77 -22.69
C LYS A 89 -4.74 -0.21 -24.10
N LYS A 90 -4.91 1.12 -24.24
CA LYS A 90 -4.86 1.78 -25.54
C LYS A 90 -3.45 1.76 -26.14
N ALA A 91 -2.42 2.01 -25.34
CA ALA A 91 -1.02 1.94 -25.77
C ALA A 91 -0.62 0.52 -26.18
N LYS A 92 -1.13 -0.52 -25.51
CA LYS A 92 -0.97 -1.93 -25.92
C LYS A 92 -1.51 -2.19 -27.32
N LYS A 93 -2.68 -1.64 -27.67
CA LYS A 93 -3.19 -1.77 -29.05
C LYS A 93 -2.31 -1.03 -30.05
N GLU A 94 -1.91 0.18 -29.71
CA GLU A 94 -1.11 1.04 -30.60
C GLU A 94 0.30 0.50 -30.83
N ILE A 95 0.93 -0.15 -29.85
CA ILE A 95 2.27 -0.73 -30.04
C ILE A 95 2.25 -1.94 -30.99
N ARG A 96 1.17 -2.73 -31.00
CA ARG A 96 0.98 -3.82 -31.99
C ARG A 96 0.85 -3.28 -33.41
N GLU A 97 0.07 -2.21 -33.57
CA GLU A 97 -0.11 -1.57 -34.87
C GLU A 97 1.18 -0.92 -35.38
N TRP A 98 2.03 -0.44 -34.47
CA TRP A 98 3.32 0.16 -34.78
C TRP A 98 4.38 -0.89 -35.17
N ALA A 99 4.33 -2.08 -34.57
CA ALA A 99 5.33 -3.13 -34.75
C ALA A 99 5.10 -3.94 -36.04
N VAL A 100 5.87 -3.63 -37.08
CA VAL A 100 5.71 -4.23 -38.42
C VAL A 100 6.75 -5.31 -38.68
N THR A 101 7.99 -5.09 -38.24
CA THR A 101 9.07 -6.07 -38.42
C THR A 101 9.08 -7.11 -37.29
N GLU A 102 9.73 -8.26 -37.54
CA GLU A 102 9.88 -9.30 -36.51
C GLU A 102 10.60 -8.77 -35.26
N GLU A 103 11.60 -7.91 -35.43
CA GLU A 103 12.32 -7.28 -34.32
C GLU A 103 11.39 -6.36 -33.51
N GLU A 104 10.60 -5.52 -34.18
CA GLU A 104 9.64 -4.63 -33.53
C GLU A 104 8.54 -5.41 -32.81
N GLN A 105 8.08 -6.52 -33.39
CA GLN A 105 7.10 -7.41 -32.78
C GLN A 105 7.63 -8.04 -31.49
N ARG A 106 8.90 -8.45 -31.46
CA ARG A 106 9.56 -8.96 -30.23
C ARG A 106 9.67 -7.87 -29.15
N MET A 107 10.04 -6.64 -29.54
CA MET A 107 10.09 -5.50 -28.60
C MET A 107 8.71 -5.17 -28.04
N ALA A 108 7.69 -5.13 -28.92
CA ALA A 108 6.32 -4.89 -28.55
C ALA A 108 5.81 -5.96 -27.59
N ALA A 109 5.96 -7.24 -27.92
CA ALA A 109 5.53 -8.36 -27.08
C ALA A 109 6.10 -8.27 -25.66
N ARG A 110 7.40 -7.98 -25.52
CA ARG A 110 8.03 -7.82 -24.22
C ARG A 110 7.50 -6.60 -23.45
N TYR A 111 7.23 -5.49 -24.14
CA TYR A 111 6.61 -4.32 -23.50
C TYR A 111 5.18 -4.59 -23.07
N GLU A 112 4.44 -5.42 -23.81
CA GLU A 112 3.11 -5.88 -23.41
C GLU A 112 3.16 -6.71 -22.15
N GLU A 113 4.10 -7.66 -22.03
CA GLU A 113 4.29 -8.43 -20.79
C GLU A 113 4.57 -7.50 -19.60
N TYR A 114 5.42 -6.49 -19.80
CA TYR A 114 5.65 -5.45 -18.79
C TYR A 114 4.34 -4.78 -18.37
N PHE A 115 3.54 -4.32 -19.33
CA PHE A 115 2.27 -3.69 -19.04
C PHE A 115 1.26 -4.61 -18.38
N GLU A 116 1.17 -5.88 -18.75
CA GLU A 116 0.26 -6.83 -18.12
C GLU A 116 0.61 -7.02 -16.64
N VAL A 117 1.90 -7.16 -16.31
CA VAL A 117 2.33 -7.26 -14.91
C VAL A 117 1.97 -5.99 -14.14
N ILE A 118 2.30 -4.80 -14.66
CA ILE A 118 2.01 -3.53 -13.98
C ILE A 118 0.51 -3.29 -13.83
N LEU A 119 -0.29 -3.58 -14.86
CA LEU A 119 -1.73 -3.40 -14.81
C LEU A 119 -2.38 -4.33 -13.79
N THR A 120 -1.99 -5.60 -13.80
CA THR A 120 -2.57 -6.59 -12.90
C THR A 120 -2.11 -6.36 -11.46
N ALA A 121 -0.84 -5.98 -11.24
CA ALA A 121 -0.36 -5.57 -9.92
C ALA A 121 -1.16 -4.39 -9.35
N ARG A 122 -1.46 -3.38 -10.19
CA ARG A 122 -2.28 -2.24 -9.76
C ARG A 122 -3.72 -2.63 -9.46
N GLU A 123 -4.32 -3.53 -10.25
CA GLU A 123 -5.66 -4.06 -10.00
C GLU A 123 -5.73 -4.81 -8.67
N LEU A 124 -4.77 -5.69 -8.41
CA LEU A 124 -4.66 -6.42 -7.15
C LEU A 124 -4.43 -5.48 -5.97
N PHE A 125 -3.52 -4.51 -6.10
CA PHE A 125 -3.27 -3.50 -5.06
C PHE A 125 -4.56 -2.79 -4.65
N LEU A 126 -5.38 -2.39 -5.64
CA LEU A 126 -6.65 -1.73 -5.38
C LEU A 126 -7.69 -2.65 -4.76
N SER A 127 -7.74 -3.91 -5.19
CA SER A 127 -8.58 -4.92 -4.55
C SER A 127 -8.25 -5.06 -3.07
N GLU A 128 -6.96 -5.15 -2.72
CA GLU A 128 -6.49 -5.18 -1.33
C GLU A 128 -6.82 -3.88 -0.58
N CYS A 129 -6.65 -2.72 -1.21
CA CYS A 129 -7.08 -1.44 -0.63
C CYS A 129 -8.60 -1.39 -0.35
N GLN A 130 -9.43 -1.95 -1.23
CA GLN A 130 -10.88 -2.01 -1.02
C GLN A 130 -11.21 -2.89 0.19
N LYS A 131 -10.56 -4.05 0.33
CA LYS A 131 -10.72 -4.92 1.51
C LYS A 131 -10.40 -4.18 2.81
N LEU A 132 -9.38 -3.32 2.82
CA LEU A 132 -9.06 -2.46 3.97
C LEU A 132 -10.15 -1.43 4.25
N VAL A 133 -10.67 -0.76 3.22
CA VAL A 133 -11.78 0.21 3.37
C VAL A 133 -13.04 -0.47 3.91
N ASP A 134 -13.37 -1.67 3.41
CA ASP A 134 -14.54 -2.44 3.85
C ASP A 134 -14.37 -2.89 5.31
N LEU A 135 -13.16 -3.32 5.68
CA LEU A 135 -12.81 -3.64 7.06
C LEU A 135 -12.99 -2.43 7.98
N GLU A 136 -12.47 -1.27 7.59
CA GLU A 136 -12.60 -0.01 8.33
C GLU A 136 -14.08 0.36 8.55
N GLN A 137 -14.88 0.36 7.47
CA GLN A 137 -16.32 0.66 7.54
C GLN A 137 -17.07 -0.29 8.47
N ARG A 138 -16.76 -1.59 8.42
CA ARG A 138 -17.37 -2.58 9.31
C ARG A 138 -17.01 -2.32 10.78
N MET A 139 -15.77 -1.94 11.06
CA MET A 139 -15.33 -1.61 12.42
C MET A 139 -16.02 -0.36 12.96
N PHE A 140 -16.12 0.70 12.17
CA PHE A 140 -16.88 1.89 12.54
C PHE A 140 -18.36 1.58 12.77
N LYS A 141 -18.97 0.76 11.91
CA LYS A 141 -20.37 0.36 12.06
C LYS A 141 -20.61 -0.46 13.33
N ASN A 142 -19.72 -1.39 13.64
CA ASN A 142 -19.83 -2.23 14.84
C ASN A 142 -19.40 -1.50 16.11
N GLY A 143 -18.61 -0.44 15.99
CA GLY A 143 -17.96 0.26 17.10
C GLY A 143 -16.78 -0.49 17.70
N TYR A 144 -16.37 -1.64 17.15
CA TYR A 144 -15.23 -2.42 17.62
C TYR A 144 -14.62 -3.31 16.53
N PHE A 145 -13.44 -3.86 16.82
CA PHE A 145 -12.77 -4.93 16.07
C PHE A 145 -12.21 -6.01 17.00
N GLU A 146 -12.03 -7.22 16.48
CA GLU A 146 -11.47 -8.36 17.21
C GLU A 146 -10.07 -8.73 16.71
N LYS A 147 -9.39 -9.63 17.42
CA LYS A 147 -8.04 -10.12 17.02
C LYS A 147 -8.02 -10.68 15.58
N LYS A 148 -9.06 -11.40 15.18
CA LYS A 148 -9.19 -11.94 13.81
C LYS A 148 -9.24 -10.84 12.74
N ASP A 149 -9.79 -9.67 13.07
CA ASP A 149 -9.85 -8.52 12.17
C ASP A 149 -8.47 -7.90 11.99
N LYS A 150 -7.66 -7.87 13.05
CA LYS A 150 -6.25 -7.47 13.00
C LYS A 150 -5.42 -8.45 12.17
N GLU A 151 -5.60 -9.76 12.39
CA GLU A 151 -4.90 -10.80 11.61
C GLU A 151 -5.27 -10.73 10.12
N TYR A 152 -6.55 -10.50 9.81
CA TYR A 152 -7.00 -10.27 8.45
C TYR A 152 -6.38 -9.00 7.85
N MET A 153 -6.37 -7.88 8.57
CA MET A 153 -5.70 -6.65 8.14
C MET A 153 -4.22 -6.89 7.84
N ASP A 154 -3.51 -7.61 8.70
CA ASP A 154 -2.10 -7.92 8.51
C ASP A 154 -1.85 -8.74 7.24
N SER A 155 -2.72 -9.71 6.96
CA SER A 155 -2.67 -10.47 5.70
C SER A 155 -2.83 -9.58 4.47
N ILE A 156 -3.73 -8.59 4.52
CA ILE A 156 -3.93 -7.63 3.42
C ILE A 156 -2.70 -6.73 3.25
N LEU A 157 -2.12 -6.26 4.35
CA LEU A 157 -0.92 -5.41 4.30
C LEU A 157 0.30 -6.14 3.72
N ILE A 158 0.47 -7.42 4.06
CA ILE A 158 1.52 -8.28 3.48
C ILE A 158 1.31 -8.41 1.97
N ASN A 159 0.07 -8.63 1.51
CA ASN A 159 -0.24 -8.68 0.08
C ASN A 159 0.09 -7.35 -0.60
N ILE A 160 -0.29 -6.22 -0.01
CA ILE A 160 0.02 -4.88 -0.53
C ILE A 160 1.53 -4.67 -0.69
N ASP A 161 2.31 -5.02 0.33
CA ASP A 161 3.77 -4.88 0.30
C ASP A 161 4.40 -5.81 -0.76
N ALA A 162 3.90 -7.05 -0.90
CA ALA A 162 4.35 -7.99 -1.94
C ALA A 162 4.00 -7.55 -3.37
N ILE A 163 2.77 -7.09 -3.60
CA ILE A 163 2.34 -6.53 -4.88
C ILE A 163 3.20 -5.31 -5.25
N SER A 164 3.47 -4.45 -4.26
CA SER A 164 4.32 -3.27 -4.45
C SER A 164 5.75 -3.65 -4.81
N PHE A 165 6.32 -4.65 -4.14
CA PHE A 165 7.64 -5.20 -4.48
C PHE A 165 7.71 -5.69 -5.92
N ILE A 166 6.77 -6.55 -6.35
CA ILE A 166 6.74 -7.08 -7.72
C ILE A 166 6.60 -5.95 -8.75
N SER A 167 5.76 -4.96 -8.49
CA SER A 167 5.59 -3.79 -9.37
C SER A 167 6.86 -2.95 -9.47
N ILE A 168 7.49 -2.63 -8.34
CA ILE A 168 8.73 -1.83 -8.29
C ILE A 168 9.86 -2.58 -9.00
N LYS A 169 10.01 -3.88 -8.72
CA LYS A 169 11.02 -4.71 -9.34
C LYS A 169 10.83 -4.82 -10.85
N ARG A 170 9.58 -5.02 -11.33
CA ARG A 170 9.29 -5.04 -12.77
C ARG A 170 9.67 -3.71 -13.45
N GLN A 171 9.38 -2.59 -12.80
CA GLN A 171 9.76 -1.26 -13.30
C GLN A 171 11.27 -1.08 -13.37
N TYR A 172 11.99 -1.53 -12.34
CA TYR A 172 13.44 -1.47 -12.29
C TYR A 172 14.09 -2.33 -13.38
N ASP A 173 13.72 -3.61 -13.45
CA ASP A 173 14.35 -4.61 -14.34
C ASP A 173 14.13 -4.30 -15.84
N ASP A 174 13.05 -3.61 -16.20
CA ASP A 174 12.72 -3.26 -17.59
C ASP A 174 12.99 -1.80 -17.97
N PHE A 175 13.45 -0.95 -17.05
CA PHE A 175 13.61 0.50 -17.27
C PHE A 175 14.45 0.84 -18.52
N GLU A 176 15.70 0.38 -18.57
CA GLU A 176 16.64 0.67 -19.68
C GLU A 176 16.10 0.22 -21.03
N LYS A 177 15.45 -0.95 -21.02
CA LYS A 177 14.93 -1.54 -22.23
C LYS A 177 13.65 -0.83 -22.69
N ASN A 178 12.86 -0.27 -21.77
CA ASN A 178 11.74 0.61 -22.08
C ASN A 178 12.22 1.96 -22.60
N ILE A 179 13.33 2.51 -22.09
CA ILE A 179 14.00 3.70 -22.66
C ILE A 179 14.39 3.43 -24.11
N ALA A 180 15.06 2.30 -24.36
CA ALA A 180 15.51 1.93 -25.70
C ALA A 180 14.32 1.84 -26.68
N LEU A 181 13.23 1.19 -26.26
CA LEU A 181 11.99 1.12 -27.03
C LEU A 181 11.38 2.51 -27.27
N CYS A 182 11.31 3.37 -26.25
CA CYS A 182 10.78 4.72 -26.40
C CYS A 182 11.58 5.52 -27.44
N LYS A 183 12.91 5.50 -27.37
CA LYS A 183 13.80 6.14 -28.36
C LYS A 183 13.63 5.54 -29.77
N TYR A 184 13.48 4.22 -29.86
CA TYR A 184 13.27 3.56 -31.13
C TYR A 184 11.93 3.97 -31.77
N VAL A 185 10.83 4.00 -30.99
CA VAL A 185 9.52 4.50 -31.44
C VAL A 185 9.60 5.97 -31.87
N GLU A 186 10.35 6.80 -31.14
CA GLU A 186 10.55 8.22 -31.49
C GLU A 186 11.20 8.39 -32.86
N ASN A 187 12.24 7.62 -33.13
CA ASN A 187 13.00 7.66 -34.37
C ASN A 187 12.26 6.99 -35.54
N LYS A 188 11.38 6.01 -35.25
CA LYS A 188 10.62 5.26 -36.25
C LYS A 188 9.13 5.46 -36.07
N ARG A 189 8.67 6.61 -36.56
CA ARG A 189 7.25 6.90 -36.75
C ARG A 189 6.73 6.12 -37.97
N ASN A 190 6.55 4.81 -37.79
CA ASN A 190 6.00 3.90 -38.80
C ASN A 190 4.53 4.27 -39.15
N THR A 191 3.78 3.33 -39.73
CA THR A 191 2.37 3.37 -40.18
C THR A 191 1.32 3.90 -39.19
N LEU A 192 1.72 4.29 -37.99
CA LEU A 192 0.84 4.80 -36.94
C LEU A 192 0.46 6.27 -37.20
N GLY A 193 -0.85 6.57 -37.26
CA GLY A 193 -1.34 7.95 -37.38
C GLY A 193 -0.88 8.85 -36.23
N PHE A 194 -0.77 10.17 -36.48
CA PHE A 194 -0.20 11.15 -35.53
C PHE A 194 -0.73 11.05 -34.10
N PHE A 195 -2.06 10.95 -33.94
CA PHE A 195 -2.69 10.88 -32.62
C PHE A 195 -2.34 9.61 -31.85
N LYS A 196 -2.32 8.46 -32.54
CA LYS A 196 -1.94 7.17 -31.96
C LYS A 196 -0.45 7.17 -31.57
N TYR A 197 0.41 7.68 -32.45
CA TYR A 197 1.84 7.85 -32.16
C TYR A 197 2.07 8.72 -30.93
N ARG A 198 1.42 9.89 -30.86
CA ARG A 198 1.54 10.79 -29.72
C ARG A 198 1.08 10.14 -28.42
N HIS A 199 0.02 9.35 -28.45
CA HIS A 199 -0.50 8.64 -27.29
C HIS A 199 0.44 7.50 -26.84
N LEU A 200 0.90 6.66 -27.77
CA LEU A 200 1.87 5.59 -27.51
C LEU A 200 3.15 6.16 -26.90
N LYS A 201 3.75 7.18 -27.54
CA LYS A 201 4.94 7.88 -27.05
C LYS A 201 4.74 8.43 -25.64
N LYS A 202 3.64 9.14 -25.40
CA LYS A 202 3.33 9.69 -24.07
C LYS A 202 3.24 8.58 -23.03
N THR A 203 2.60 7.46 -23.34
CA THR A 203 2.44 6.35 -22.38
C THR A 203 3.76 5.65 -22.10
N LEU A 204 4.56 5.37 -23.13
CA LEU A 204 5.94 4.86 -23.00
C LEU A 204 6.78 5.76 -22.09
N SER A 205 6.77 7.07 -22.34
CA SER A 205 7.59 8.03 -21.61
C SER A 205 7.32 8.07 -20.09
N ILE A 206 6.11 7.70 -19.65
CA ILE A 206 5.78 7.64 -18.22
C ILE A 206 6.61 6.57 -17.52
N SER A 207 6.90 5.45 -18.18
CA SER A 207 7.69 4.36 -17.61
C SER A 207 9.20 4.58 -17.70
N THR A 208 9.65 5.69 -18.30
CA THR A 208 11.06 5.95 -18.64
C THR A 208 11.58 7.30 -18.14
N LEU A 209 10.88 7.96 -17.20
CA LEU A 209 11.38 9.21 -16.62
C LEU A 209 12.51 8.92 -15.63
N ASP A 210 13.63 9.64 -15.74
CA ASP A 210 14.78 9.48 -14.83
C ASP A 210 14.38 9.67 -13.36
N SER A 211 13.56 10.69 -13.07
CA SER A 211 13.01 10.90 -11.71
C SER A 211 12.15 9.75 -11.19
N ILE A 212 11.56 8.94 -12.08
CA ILE A 212 10.85 7.71 -11.68
C ILE A 212 11.86 6.62 -11.38
N TYR A 213 12.88 6.46 -12.22
CA TYR A 213 13.95 5.50 -11.97
C TYR A 213 14.67 5.75 -10.66
N GLU A 214 15.05 6.98 -10.35
CA GLU A 214 15.67 7.34 -9.07
C GLU A 214 14.79 6.93 -7.87
N LYS A 215 13.47 7.14 -7.97
CA LYS A 215 12.51 6.74 -6.94
C LYS A 215 12.37 5.22 -6.83
N VAL A 216 12.31 4.53 -7.96
CA VAL A 216 12.22 3.06 -8.03
C VAL A 216 13.51 2.45 -7.48
N GLU A 217 14.67 2.93 -7.91
CA GLU A 217 15.99 2.49 -7.45
C GLU A 217 16.14 2.74 -5.94
N ALA A 218 15.77 3.92 -5.44
CA ALA A 218 15.79 4.19 -4.01
C ALA A 218 14.84 3.25 -3.22
N SER A 219 13.71 2.87 -3.81
CA SER A 219 12.78 1.91 -3.22
C SER A 219 13.35 0.49 -3.23
N MET A 220 13.97 0.06 -4.34
CA MET A 220 14.67 -1.21 -4.46
C MET A 220 15.84 -1.33 -3.49
N LYS A 221 16.63 -0.27 -3.29
CA LYS A 221 17.74 -0.23 -2.31
C LYS A 221 17.27 -0.41 -0.87
N LYS A 222 16.05 0.03 -0.55
CA LYS A 222 15.42 -0.19 0.75
C LYS A 222 14.86 -1.60 0.91
N GLN A 223 14.60 -2.30 -0.19
CA GLN A 223 14.13 -3.67 -0.19
C GLN A 223 15.30 -4.63 -0.01
N ASN A 224 15.04 -5.79 0.60
CA ASN A 224 16.09 -6.76 0.90
C ASN A 224 16.68 -7.32 -0.40
N SER A 225 17.95 -6.98 -0.69
CA SER A 225 18.66 -7.38 -1.92
C SER A 225 18.80 -8.89 -2.10
N LYS A 226 18.57 -9.67 -1.04
CA LYS A 226 18.50 -11.14 -1.10
C LYS A 226 17.42 -11.65 -2.05
N PHE A 227 16.39 -10.86 -2.35
CA PHE A 227 15.29 -11.26 -3.23
C PHE A 227 15.46 -10.83 -4.69
N ASN A 228 16.65 -10.36 -5.08
CA ASN A 228 16.92 -9.93 -6.46
C ASN A 228 16.72 -11.04 -7.51
N TRP A 229 16.86 -12.31 -7.11
CA TRP A 229 16.66 -13.49 -7.97
C TRP A 229 15.19 -13.81 -8.24
N ILE A 230 14.26 -13.30 -7.41
CA ILE A 230 12.82 -13.52 -7.59
C ILE A 230 12.38 -12.78 -8.86
N GLN A 231 11.87 -13.48 -9.86
CA GLN A 231 11.36 -12.83 -11.06
C GLN A 231 10.16 -11.91 -10.72
N PRO A 232 10.03 -10.73 -11.33
CA PRO A 232 8.93 -9.83 -11.02
C PRO A 232 7.63 -10.24 -11.74
N ILE A 233 7.11 -11.41 -11.39
CA ILE A 233 5.86 -11.99 -11.89
C ILE A 233 4.85 -12.13 -10.74
N LEU A 234 3.56 -12.03 -11.04
CA LEU A 234 2.51 -12.06 -10.01
C LEU A 234 2.44 -13.36 -9.20
N PRO A 235 2.66 -14.56 -9.76
CA PRO A 235 2.69 -15.78 -8.96
C PRO A 235 3.73 -15.73 -7.82
N ASN A 236 4.75 -14.88 -7.90
CA ASN A 236 5.76 -14.73 -6.85
C ASN A 236 5.29 -13.86 -5.67
N ILE A 237 4.09 -13.28 -5.72
CA ILE A 237 3.45 -12.64 -4.54
C ILE A 237 3.22 -13.68 -3.43
N ASP A 238 3.06 -14.95 -3.81
CA ASP A 238 2.87 -16.07 -2.88
C ASP A 238 4.21 -16.72 -2.47
N ASN A 239 5.36 -16.15 -2.84
CA ASN A 239 6.65 -16.64 -2.41
C ASN A 239 6.77 -16.55 -0.87
N GLU A 240 6.97 -17.70 -0.23
CA GLU A 240 6.95 -17.84 1.23
C GLU A 240 8.02 -16.97 1.91
N GLU A 241 9.28 -17.03 1.47
CA GLU A 241 10.39 -16.25 2.04
C GLU A 241 10.13 -14.74 1.97
N LEU A 242 9.59 -14.27 0.83
CA LEU A 242 9.23 -12.88 0.62
C LEU A 242 8.11 -12.44 1.58
N ARG A 243 7.08 -13.27 1.73
CA ARG A 243 5.95 -13.00 2.64
C ARG A 243 6.38 -13.03 4.10
N GLU A 244 7.25 -13.94 4.48
CA GLU A 244 7.83 -14.00 5.83
C GLU A 244 8.60 -12.73 6.18
N GLU A 245 9.41 -12.19 5.26
CA GLU A 245 10.10 -10.92 5.48
C GLU A 245 9.11 -9.77 5.69
N PHE A 246 8.05 -9.67 4.86
CA PHE A 246 7.04 -8.63 5.05
C PHE A 246 6.27 -8.78 6.35
N ALA A 247 5.92 -10.01 6.75
CA ALA A 247 5.33 -10.30 8.04
C ALA A 247 6.27 -9.90 9.19
N ALA A 248 7.58 -10.17 9.07
CA ALA A 248 8.58 -9.77 10.05
C ALA A 248 8.73 -8.24 10.13
N ALA A 249 8.76 -7.54 9.00
CA ALA A 249 8.77 -6.08 8.94
C ALA A 249 7.52 -5.48 9.60
N LEU A 250 6.34 -6.05 9.32
CA LEU A 250 5.07 -5.64 9.91
C LEU A 250 5.08 -5.83 11.44
N LYS A 251 5.58 -6.98 11.91
CA LYS A 251 5.73 -7.27 13.34
C LYS A 251 6.72 -6.31 14.02
N ARG A 252 7.83 -5.96 13.37
CA ARG A 252 8.80 -4.96 13.88
C ARG A 252 8.14 -3.59 14.02
N ARG A 253 7.40 -3.16 12.99
CA ARG A 253 6.62 -1.91 12.99
C ARG A 253 5.62 -1.88 14.15
N ASP A 254 4.82 -2.93 14.30
CA ASP A 254 3.77 -2.97 15.34
C ASP A 254 4.37 -2.94 16.75
N LYS A 255 5.51 -3.61 16.97
CA LYS A 255 6.26 -3.51 18.23
C LYS A 255 6.71 -2.08 18.51
N GLU A 256 7.23 -1.38 17.51
CA GLU A 256 7.69 0.00 17.65
C GLU A 256 6.53 0.96 17.93
N ILE A 257 5.39 0.78 17.26
CA ILE A 257 4.17 1.55 17.55
C ILE A 257 3.70 1.30 18.98
N ALA A 258 3.64 0.03 19.42
CA ALA A 258 3.25 -0.29 20.79
C ALA A 258 4.19 0.35 21.82
N ARG A 259 5.50 0.36 21.57
CA ARG A 259 6.49 1.07 22.42
C ARG A 259 6.20 2.57 22.50
N GLN A 260 5.96 3.23 21.36
CA GLN A 260 5.64 4.66 21.31
C GLN A 260 4.32 5.00 22.01
N ILE A 261 3.31 4.13 21.89
CA ILE A 261 2.05 4.29 22.61
C ILE A 261 2.32 4.17 24.12
N ARG A 262 3.05 3.15 24.56
CA ARG A 262 3.37 2.94 25.99
C ARG A 262 4.10 4.15 26.59
N GLU A 263 5.10 4.69 25.91
CA GLU A 263 5.89 5.84 26.38
C GLU A 263 5.05 7.12 26.55
N LYS A 264 3.94 7.21 25.81
CA LYS A 264 3.04 8.36 25.80
C LYS A 264 1.67 8.02 26.39
N LEU A 265 1.54 6.84 26.98
CA LEU A 265 0.31 6.41 27.61
C LEU A 265 0.19 7.13 28.94
N ARG A 266 -0.97 7.73 29.17
CA ARG A 266 -1.28 8.32 30.47
C ARG A 266 -1.29 7.21 31.53
N ASN A 267 -0.53 7.44 32.60
CA ASN A 267 -0.57 6.63 33.82
C ASN A 267 -1.90 6.81 34.54
#